data_AF-A0AAW6XYH0-F1
#
_entry.id   AF-A0AAW6XYH0-F1
#
_cell.length_a   1.000
_cell.length_b   1.000
_cell.length_c   1.000
_cell.angle_alpha   90.00
_cell.angle_beta   90.00
_cell.angle_gamma   90.00
#
_symmetry.space_group_name_H-M   'P 1'
#
loop_
_entity.id
_entity.type
_entity.pdbx_description
1 polymer ?
#
loop_
_entity_poly.entity_id
_entity_poly.type
_entity_poly.pdbx_seq_one_letter_code
_entity_poly.pdbx_strand_id
1 'polypeptide(L)'
;IRPKELLGIVRTVVCAPEDLQIVRGDPAGRRRFVDDLVVQLQPMMAPVYTEHDKILRQRSALLRTAGKKPASLSTLDVWDAHLAQVAAKIIAARARVVQS
;
A
#
# COMPACT_ATOMS: atom_id res chain seq x y z
N ILE A 1 -4.30 25.17 -7.32
CA ILE A 1 -3.55 24.28 -6.39
C ILE A 1 -4.17 22.90 -6.50
N ARG A 2 -3.39 21.87 -6.82
CA ARG A 2 -3.92 20.49 -6.92
C ARG A 2 -4.05 19.90 -5.50
N PRO A 3 -5.05 19.05 -5.20
CA PRO A 3 -5.24 18.49 -3.86
C PRO A 3 -4.00 17.82 -3.26
N LYS A 4 -3.18 17.16 -4.10
CA LYS A 4 -1.92 16.54 -3.69
C LYS A 4 -0.86 17.53 -3.20
N GLU A 5 -0.93 18.79 -3.64
CA GLU A 5 -0.02 19.87 -3.22
C GLU A 5 -0.40 20.44 -1.84
N LEU A 6 -1.59 20.12 -1.31
CA LEU A 6 -2.06 20.55 0.02
C LEU A 6 -1.74 19.53 1.13
N LEU A 7 -1.34 18.30 0.79
CA LEU A 7 -1.00 17.26 1.75
C LEU A 7 0.17 17.71 2.64
N GLY A 8 -0.06 17.76 3.96
CA GLY A 8 0.94 18.14 4.96
C GLY A 8 1.02 19.64 5.27
N ILE A 9 0.30 20.51 4.55
CA ILE A 9 0.28 21.96 4.77
C ILE A 9 -0.78 22.36 5.80
N VAL A 10 -1.96 21.76 5.73
CA VAL A 10 -3.09 22.02 6.65
C VAL A 10 -3.46 20.70 7.32
N ARG A 11 -3.46 20.68 8.67
CA ARG A 11 -3.87 19.52 9.46
C ARG A 11 -5.31 19.70 9.93
N THR A 12 -6.22 18.94 9.36
CA THR A 12 -7.62 18.89 9.76
C THR A 12 -8.08 17.45 9.88
N VAL A 13 -9.08 17.22 10.75
CA VAL A 13 -9.75 15.93 10.91
C VAL A 13 -11.22 16.16 10.63
N VAL A 14 -11.81 15.27 9.83
CA VAL A 14 -13.25 15.21 9.59
C VAL A 14 -13.77 13.97 10.29
N CYS A 15 -14.88 14.12 11.01
CA CYS A 15 -15.62 13.01 11.60
C CYS A 15 -16.99 12.95 10.93
N ALA A 16 -17.32 11.82 10.31
CA ALA A 16 -18.55 11.60 9.59
C ALA A 16 -19.18 10.24 9.96
N PRO A 17 -20.51 10.05 9.80
CA PRO A 17 -21.17 8.78 10.11
C PRO A 17 -20.54 7.56 9.42
N GLU A 18 -19.98 7.75 8.23
CA GLU A 18 -19.35 6.72 7.42
C GLU A 18 -18.06 6.16 8.08
N ASP A 19 -17.44 6.90 9.00
CA ASP A 19 -16.21 6.47 9.69
C ASP A 19 -16.43 5.24 10.57
N LEU A 20 -17.68 4.92 10.93
CA LEU A 20 -18.02 3.68 11.63
C LEU A 20 -17.62 2.42 10.83
N GLN A 21 -17.50 2.54 9.50
CA GLN A 21 -17.02 1.47 8.62
C GLN A 21 -15.57 1.07 8.90
N ILE A 22 -14.76 1.95 9.50
CA ILE A 22 -13.40 1.60 9.92
C ILE A 22 -13.46 0.50 10.99
N VAL A 23 -14.41 0.61 11.92
CA VAL A 23 -14.57 -0.35 13.03
C VAL A 23 -15.33 -1.59 12.59
N ARG A 24 -16.46 -1.42 11.89
CA ARG A 24 -17.39 -2.53 11.58
C ARG A 24 -17.17 -3.19 10.21
N GLY A 25 -16.43 -2.54 9.32
CA GLY A 25 -16.24 -3.01 7.95
C GLY A 25 -15.10 -4.01 7.80
N ASP A 26 -14.74 -4.28 6.56
CA ASP A 26 -13.73 -5.27 6.21
C ASP A 26 -12.30 -4.81 6.48
N PRO A 27 -11.34 -5.74 6.64
CA PRO A 27 -9.92 -5.42 6.80
C PRO A 27 -9.34 -4.54 5.68
N ALA A 28 -9.91 -4.59 4.47
CA ALA A 28 -9.49 -3.75 3.36
C ALA A 28 -9.72 -2.26 3.63
N GLY A 29 -10.86 -1.89 4.23
CA GLY A 29 -11.18 -0.52 4.60
C GLY A 29 -10.20 0.02 5.66
N ARG A 30 -9.95 -0.76 6.72
CA ARG A 30 -8.95 -0.40 7.76
C ARG A 30 -7.55 -0.22 7.19
N ARG A 31 -7.11 -1.12 6.31
CA ARG A 31 -5.78 -0.99 5.67
C ARG A 31 -5.69 0.28 4.83
N ARG A 32 -6.71 0.58 4.03
CA ARG A 32 -6.76 1.81 3.22
C ARG A 32 -6.70 3.05 4.11
N PHE A 33 -7.48 3.09 5.19
CA PHE A 33 -7.45 4.18 6.16
C PHE A 33 -6.04 4.41 6.74
N VAL A 34 -5.36 3.34 7.18
CA VAL A 34 -3.98 3.46 7.69
C VAL A 34 -3.00 3.86 6.59
N ASP A 35 -3.15 3.36 5.37
CA ASP A 35 -2.30 3.72 4.23
C ASP A 35 -2.42 5.21 3.87
N ASP A 36 -3.65 5.71 3.84
CA ASP A 36 -3.94 7.12 3.60
C ASP A 36 -3.34 8.00 4.70
N LEU A 37 -3.46 7.58 5.97
CA LEU A 37 -2.86 8.28 7.10
C LEU A 37 -1.31 8.30 7.02
N VAL A 38 -0.69 7.19 6.64
CA VAL A 38 0.76 7.15 6.39
C VAL A 38 1.18 8.15 5.31
N VAL A 39 0.43 8.25 4.21
CA VAL A 39 0.75 9.19 3.12
C VAL A 39 0.49 10.64 3.52
N GLN A 40 -0.56 10.91 4.29
CA GLN A 40 -0.84 12.24 4.84
C GLN A 40 0.28 12.73 5.76
N LEU A 41 0.80 11.86 6.61
CA LEU A 41 1.89 12.17 7.55
C LEU A 41 3.27 12.18 6.87
N GLN A 42 3.47 11.29 5.88
CA GLN A 42 4.74 11.09 5.20
C GLN A 42 4.54 10.97 3.67
N PRO A 43 4.36 12.10 2.94
CA PRO A 43 4.02 12.09 1.51
C PRO A 43 4.98 11.30 0.61
N MET A 44 6.26 11.18 1.01
CA MET A 44 7.27 10.39 0.30
C MET A 44 6.99 8.88 0.29
N MET A 45 6.01 8.38 1.07
CA MET A 45 5.59 6.98 1.05
C MET A 45 4.65 6.66 -0.13
N ALA A 46 4.01 7.66 -0.76
CA ALA A 46 3.07 7.41 -1.86
C ALA A 46 3.69 6.61 -3.05
N PRO A 47 4.93 6.90 -3.50
CA PRO A 47 5.60 6.08 -4.51
C PRO A 47 5.82 4.63 -4.07
N VAL A 48 6.07 4.37 -2.77
CA VAL A 48 6.30 3.01 -2.23
C VAL A 48 5.05 2.15 -2.36
N TYR A 49 3.86 2.70 -2.06
CA TYR A 49 2.59 2.01 -2.27
C TYR A 49 2.31 1.73 -3.76
N THR A 50 2.64 2.70 -4.62
CA THR A 50 2.49 2.54 -6.08
C THR A 50 3.40 1.43 -6.61
N GLU A 51 4.64 1.40 -6.14
CA GLU A 51 5.62 0.38 -6.49
C GLU A 51 5.18 -1.01 -6.02
N HIS A 52 4.73 -1.13 -4.76
CA HIS A 52 4.21 -2.38 -4.20
C HIS A 52 3.07 -2.96 -5.07
N ASP A 53 2.09 -2.14 -5.42
CA ASP A 53 0.95 -2.57 -6.22
C ASP A 53 1.35 -2.98 -7.65
N LYS A 54 2.32 -2.28 -8.25
CA LYS A 54 2.87 -2.65 -9.56
C LYS A 54 3.56 -4.02 -9.51
N ILE A 55 4.44 -4.25 -8.53
CA ILE A 55 5.16 -5.53 -8.34
C ILE A 55 4.15 -6.65 -8.13
N LEU A 56 3.16 -6.45 -7.26
CA LEU A 56 2.15 -7.45 -6.95
C LEU A 56 1.33 -7.83 -8.20
N ARG A 57 0.95 -6.85 -9.03
CA ARG A 57 0.26 -7.09 -10.30
C ARG A 57 1.12 -7.88 -11.29
N GLN A 58 2.39 -7.52 -11.44
CA GLN A 58 3.33 -8.20 -12.34
C GLN A 58 3.57 -9.65 -11.91
N ARG A 59 3.85 -9.87 -10.62
CA ARG A 59 3.99 -11.20 -10.03
C ARG A 59 2.74 -12.07 -10.23
N SER A 60 1.57 -11.51 -9.98
CA SER A 60 0.29 -12.22 -10.16
C SER A 60 0.05 -12.59 -11.62
N ALA A 61 0.45 -11.72 -12.56
CA ALA A 61 0.37 -12.03 -13.99
C ALA A 61 1.33 -13.16 -14.38
N LEU A 62 2.55 -13.15 -13.85
CA LEU A 62 3.54 -14.21 -14.07
C LEU A 62 3.00 -15.57 -13.60
N LEU A 63 2.49 -15.65 -12.36
CA LEU A 63 1.90 -16.87 -11.80
C LEU A 63 0.73 -17.41 -12.63
N ARG A 64 -0.15 -16.53 -13.15
CA ARG A 64 -1.25 -16.93 -14.04
C ARG A 64 -0.76 -17.56 -15.35
N THR A 65 0.41 -17.17 -15.84
CA THR A 65 0.95 -17.68 -17.10
C THR A 65 1.88 -18.89 -16.93
N ALA A 66 2.33 -19.17 -15.70
CA ALA A 66 3.28 -20.24 -15.39
C ALA A 66 2.82 -21.64 -15.82
N GLY A 67 1.51 -21.94 -15.73
CA GLY A 67 0.97 -23.23 -16.17
C GLY A 67 1.11 -23.48 -17.67
N LYS A 68 1.26 -22.44 -18.50
CA LYS A 68 1.47 -22.55 -19.96
C LYS A 68 2.93 -22.40 -20.37
N LYS A 69 3.75 -21.73 -19.56
CA LYS A 69 5.18 -21.48 -19.80
C LYS A 69 5.95 -21.60 -18.49
N PRO A 70 6.37 -22.81 -18.08
CA PRO A 70 7.09 -23.02 -16.81
C PRO A 70 8.38 -22.20 -16.71
N ALA A 71 9.04 -21.92 -17.83
CA ALA A 71 10.23 -21.06 -17.90
C ALA A 71 10.00 -19.63 -17.36
N SER A 72 8.76 -19.14 -17.31
CA SER A 72 8.43 -17.83 -16.73
C SER A 72 8.67 -17.76 -15.21
N LEU A 73 8.67 -18.91 -14.52
CA LEU A 73 8.94 -18.98 -13.08
C LEU A 73 10.40 -18.69 -12.72
N SER A 74 11.32 -18.74 -13.68
CA SER A 74 12.75 -18.47 -13.47
C SER A 74 13.05 -17.08 -12.89
N THR A 75 12.11 -16.12 -13.01
CA THR A 75 12.26 -14.77 -12.46
C THR A 75 11.46 -14.54 -11.18
N LEU A 76 10.68 -15.53 -10.70
CA LEU A 76 9.76 -15.37 -9.58
C LEU A 76 10.47 -14.95 -8.29
N ASP A 77 11.64 -15.51 -8.00
CA ASP A 77 12.42 -15.20 -6.79
C ASP A 77 12.83 -13.72 -6.73
N VAL A 78 13.11 -13.11 -7.89
CA VAL A 78 13.44 -11.68 -7.98
C VAL A 78 12.23 -10.83 -7.60
N TRP A 79 11.03 -11.21 -8.08
CA TRP A 79 9.78 -10.53 -7.72
C TRP A 79 9.45 -10.70 -6.25
N ASP A 80 9.66 -11.89 -5.68
CA ASP A 80 9.42 -12.16 -4.26
C ASP A 80 10.35 -11.34 -3.37
N ALA A 81 11.65 -11.28 -3.69
CA ALA A 81 12.61 -10.46 -2.96
C ALA A 81 12.25 -8.97 -3.03
N HIS A 82 11.92 -8.46 -4.21
CA HIS A 82 11.54 -7.05 -4.38
C HIS A 82 10.22 -6.72 -3.65
N LEU A 83 9.22 -7.59 -3.76
CA LEU A 83 7.95 -7.43 -3.05
C LEU A 83 8.16 -7.40 -1.53
N ALA A 84 8.96 -8.31 -0.99
CA ALA A 84 9.27 -8.38 0.44
C ALA A 84 9.94 -7.08 0.93
N GLN A 85 10.92 -6.55 0.18
CA GLN A 85 11.60 -5.30 0.52
C GLN A 85 10.64 -4.09 0.57
N VAL A 86 9.77 -3.96 -0.44
CA VAL A 86 8.81 -2.85 -0.49
C VAL A 86 7.72 -3.01 0.58
N ALA A 87 7.22 -4.23 0.79
CA ALA A 87 6.22 -4.53 1.82
C ALA A 87 6.77 -4.25 3.22
N ALA A 88 8.04 -4.56 3.50
CA ALA A 88 8.68 -4.26 4.79
C ALA A 88 8.65 -2.75 5.12
N LYS A 89 8.90 -1.89 4.12
CA LYS A 89 8.81 -0.42 4.29
C LYS A 89 7.39 0.01 4.65
N ILE A 90 6.38 -0.56 4.01
CA ILE A 90 4.97 -0.29 4.29
C ILE A 90 4.60 -0.75 5.71
N ILE A 91 4.97 -1.98 6.09
CA ILE A 91 4.69 -2.53 7.42
C ILE A 91 5.32 -1.66 8.51
N ALA A 92 6.59 -1.27 8.35
CA ALA A 92 7.27 -0.40 9.30
C ALA A 92 6.58 0.98 9.40
N ALA A 93 6.15 1.56 8.28
CA ALA A 93 5.43 2.84 8.28
C ALA A 93 4.06 2.74 8.97
N ARG A 94 3.30 1.69 8.70
CA ARG A 94 2.02 1.42 9.36
C ARG A 94 2.20 1.24 10.87
N ALA A 95 3.19 0.46 11.29
CA ALA A 95 3.47 0.23 12.70
C ALA A 95 3.78 1.54 13.43
N ARG A 96 4.61 2.43 12.84
CA ARG A 96 4.90 3.75 13.40
C ARG A 96 3.64 4.59 13.62
N VAL A 97 2.69 4.57 12.68
CA VAL A 97 1.45 5.35 12.78
C VAL A 97 0.48 4.77 13.82
N VAL A 98 0.48 3.46 14.03
CA VAL A 98 -0.43 2.80 15.00
C VAL A 98 0.12 2.84 16.43
N GLN A 99 1.45 2.89 16.59
CA GLN A 99 2.12 2.86 17.89
C GLN A 99 2.51 4.26 18.42
N SER A 100 2.29 5.32 17.63
CA SER A 100 2.58 6.70 18.00
C SER A 100 1.56 7.29 18.97
#